data_AF-A0A2A2EBE6-F1
#
_entry.id   AF-A0A2A2EBE6-F1
#
_cell.length_a   1.000
_cell.length_b   1.000
_cell.length_c   1.000
_cell.angle_alpha   90.00
_cell.angle_beta   90.00
_cell.angle_gamma   90.00
#
_symmetry.space_group_name_H-M   'P 1'
#
loop_
_entity.id
_entity.type
_entity.pdbx_description
1 polymer ?
#
loop_
_entity_poly.entity_id
_entity_poly.type
_entity_poly.pdbx_seq_one_letter_code
_entity_poly.pdbx_strand_id
1 'polypeptide(L)' 'MLAYMHWVLVNPKYQGMHVGSGLVEHVKERYADYMFLEVMPEESKNAPFYERHGFTLMEDGRAMQIVRPS' A
#
# COMPACT_ATOMS: atom_id res chain seq x y z
N MET A 1 -5.20 4.31 16.74
CA MET A 1 -3.80 3.94 16.43
C MET A 1 -3.64 3.85 14.92
N LEU A 2 -2.44 4.11 14.38
CA LEU A 2 -2.17 4.20 12.94
C LEU A 2 -1.07 3.20 12.56
N ALA A 3 -1.26 2.49 11.44
CA ALA A 3 -0.25 1.63 10.83
C ALA A 3 0.04 2.09 9.40
N TYR A 4 1.32 2.05 9.01
CA TYR A 4 1.78 2.37 7.66
C TYR A 4 2.26 1.11 6.95
N MET A 5 1.69 0.83 5.78
CA MET A 5 2.15 -0.21 4.86
C MET A 5 2.91 0.44 3.71
N HIS A 6 4.24 0.53 3.84
CA HIS A 6 5.06 1.27 2.87
C HIS A 6 5.26 0.51 1.55
N TRP A 7 5.58 -0.79 1.60
CA TRP A 7 5.86 -1.59 0.41
C TRP A 7 5.21 -2.96 0.46
N VAL A 8 4.56 -3.34 -0.63
CA VAL A 8 4.18 -4.72 -0.93
C VAL A 8 5.01 -5.17 -2.13
N LEU A 9 6.09 -5.88 -1.86
CA LEU A 9 7.01 -6.35 -2.88
C LEU A 9 6.73 -7.81 -3.20
N VAL A 10 6.47 -8.09 -4.48
CA VAL A 10 6.29 -9.44 -5.00
C VAL A 10 7.37 -9.66 -6.05
N ASN A 11 8.14 -10.74 -5.89
CA ASN A 11 9.13 -11.14 -6.87
C ASN A 11 8.44 -11.28 -8.26
N PRO A 12 8.99 -10.72 -9.34
CA PRO A 12 8.40 -10.75 -10.68
C PRO A 12 7.93 -12.15 -11.13
N LYS A 13 8.64 -13.21 -10.74
CA LYS A 13 8.29 -14.60 -11.06
C LYS A 13 6.90 -15.02 -10.52
N TYR A 14 6.42 -14.39 -9.45
CA TYR A 14 5.15 -14.72 -8.80
C TYR A 14 4.07 -13.67 -9.00
N GLN A 15 4.30 -12.69 -9.89
CA GLN A 15 3.26 -11.74 -10.28
C GLN A 15 2.13 -12.47 -11.03
N GLY A 16 0.89 -12.00 -10.85
CA GLY A 16 -0.30 -12.68 -11.38
C GLY A 16 -0.80 -13.86 -10.54
N MET A 17 -0.06 -14.29 -9.51
CA MET A 17 -0.47 -15.39 -8.61
C MET A 17 -1.17 -14.92 -7.33
N HIS A 18 -1.68 -13.68 -7.30
CA HIS A 18 -2.39 -13.10 -6.15
C HIS A 18 -1.60 -13.01 -4.83
N VAL A 19 -0.28 -13.18 -4.84
CA VAL A 19 0.57 -13.08 -3.64
C VAL A 19 0.44 -11.70 -2.97
N GLY A 20 0.52 -10.62 -3.74
CA GLY A 20 0.38 -9.26 -3.22
C GLY A 20 -0.98 -9.02 -2.55
N SER A 21 -2.05 -9.53 -3.16
CA SER A 21 -3.40 -9.48 -2.58
C SER A 21 -3.47 -10.23 -1.25
N GLY A 22 -2.90 -11.43 -1.17
CA GLY A 22 -2.86 -12.20 0.08
C GLY A 22 -2.10 -11.45 1.19
N LEU A 23 -0.96 -10.84 0.87
CA LEU A 23 -0.19 -10.03 1.83
C LEU A 23 -0.99 -8.84 2.35
N VAL A 24 -1.68 -8.11 1.47
CA VAL A 24 -2.52 -6.97 1.87
C VAL A 24 -3.64 -7.38 2.81
N GLU A 25 -4.34 -8.49 2.53
CA GLU A 25 -5.41 -8.97 3.41
C GLU A 25 -4.89 -9.39 4.79
N HIS A 26 -3.73 -10.06 4.86
CA HIS A 26 -3.13 -10.41 6.17
C HIS A 26 -2.77 -9.16 6.99
N VAL A 27 -2.27 -8.10 6.33
CA VAL A 27 -1.98 -6.83 7.02
C VAL A 27 -3.27 -6.18 7.52
N LYS A 28 -4.33 -6.15 6.69
CA LYS A 28 -5.64 -5.61 7.09
C LYS A 28 -6.21 -6.35 8.29
N GLU A 29 -6.16 -7.68 8.29
CA GLU A 29 -6.59 -8.50 9.43
C GLU A 29 -5.77 -8.21 10.69
N ARG A 30 -4.44 -8.11 10.57
CA ARG A 30 -3.54 -7.87 11.69
C ARG A 30 -3.73 -6.51 12.37
N TYR A 31 -4.20 -5.52 11.62
CA TYR A 31 -4.43 -4.15 12.09
C TYR A 31 -5.90 -3.73 12.04
N ALA A 32 -6.83 -4.69 12.08
CA ALA A 32 -8.27 -4.42 11.97
C ALA A 32 -8.80 -3.48 13.08
N ASP A 33 -8.22 -3.55 14.27
CA ASP A 33 -8.61 -2.70 15.42
C ASP A 33 -7.94 -1.32 15.41
N TYR A 34 -7.14 -1.01 14.39
CA TYR A 34 -6.48 0.30 14.28
C TYR A 34 -7.44 1.30 13.64
N MET A 35 -7.28 2.57 14.00
CA MET A 35 -8.12 3.65 13.47
C MET A 35 -7.84 3.87 11.98
N PHE A 36 -6.58 3.66 11.57
CA PHE A 36 -6.12 3.86 10.20
C PHE A 36 -5.06 2.82 9.81
N LEU A 37 -5.16 2.33 8.58
CA LEU A 37 -4.12 1.61 7.85
C LEU A 37 -3.83 2.39 6.57
N GLU A 38 -2.69 3.06 6.51
CA GLU A 38 -2.33 3.93 5.39
C GLU A 38 -1.30 3.26 4.47
N VAL A 39 -1.42 3.54 3.17
CA VAL A 39 -0.45 3.17 2.14
C VAL A 39 -0.15 4.38 1.26
N MET A 40 1.11 4.50 0.86
CA MET A 40 1.57 5.52 -0.08
C MET A 40 2.18 4.82 -1.29
N PRO A 41 1.41 4.57 -2.37
CA PRO A 41 1.97 3.98 -3.56
C PRO A 41 3.01 4.91 -4.16
N GLU A 42 4.23 4.41 -4.37
CA GLU A 42 5.34 5.17 -4.93
C GLU A 42 5.06 5.66 -6.36
N GLU A 43 4.34 4.84 -7.13
CA GLU A 43 3.82 5.19 -8.45
C GLU A 43 2.30 5.20 -8.45
N SER A 44 1.68 6.27 -8.97
CA SER A 44 0.21 6.42 -9.04
C SER A 44 -0.49 5.27 -9.76
N LYS A 45 0.18 4.61 -10.71
CA LYS A 45 -0.32 3.43 -11.43
C LYS A 45 -0.66 2.25 -10.50
N ASN A 46 -0.13 2.24 -9.28
CA ASN A 46 -0.38 1.19 -8.29
C ASN A 46 -1.62 1.49 -7.42
N ALA A 47 -2.19 2.70 -7.47
CA ALA A 47 -3.39 3.03 -6.70
C ALA A 47 -4.58 2.09 -6.97
N PRO A 48 -4.92 1.72 -8.23
CA PRO A 48 -6.01 0.80 -8.51
C PRO A 48 -5.85 -0.59 -7.88
N PHE A 49 -4.62 -1.01 -7.57
CA PHE A 49 -4.41 -2.26 -6.84
C PHE A 49 -4.94 -2.14 -5.40
N TYR A 50 -4.57 -1.08 -4.69
CA TYR A 50 -5.02 -0.87 -3.31
C TYR A 50 -6.51 -0.52 -3.23
N GLU A 51 -7.06 0.22 -4.20
CA GLU A 51 -8.51 0.52 -4.25
C GLU A 51 -9.35 -0.76 -4.32
N ARG A 52 -8.92 -1.76 -5.12
CA ARG A 52 -9.57 -3.08 -5.15
C ARG A 52 -9.55 -3.83 -3.82
N HIS A 53 -8.64 -3.46 -2.91
CA HIS A 53 -8.51 -4.01 -1.56
C HIS A 53 -9.20 -3.17 -0.48
N GLY A 54 -9.98 -2.15 -0.87
CA GLY A 54 -10.79 -1.33 0.03
C GLY A 54 -10.09 -0.09 0.58
N PHE A 55 -8.91 0.25 0.05
CA PHE A 55 -8.28 1.54 0.34
C PHE A 55 -8.97 2.64 -0.48
N THR A 56 -9.01 3.85 0.06
CA THR A 56 -9.49 5.04 -0.64
C THR A 56 -8.37 6.05 -0.81
N LEU A 57 -8.36 6.77 -1.94
CA LEU A 57 -7.44 7.88 -2.12
C LEU A 57 -7.73 8.99 -1.10
N MET A 58 -6.67 9.52 -0.50
CA MET A 58 -6.76 10.65 0.42
C MET A 58 -6.72 11.95 -0.39
N GLU A 59 -7.83 12.71 -0.39
CA GLU A 59 -8.03 13.88 -1.25
C GLU A 59 -6.93 14.95 -1.10
N ASP A 60 -6.53 15.25 0.14
CA ASP A 60 -5.49 16.24 0.47
C ASP A 60 -4.12 15.62 0.82
N GLY A 61 -3.97 14.30 0.65
CA GLY A 61 -2.74 13.60 0.98
C GLY A 61 -1.63 13.84 -0.02
N ARG A 62 -0.48 14.36 0.42
CA ARG A 62 0.69 14.57 -0.45
C ARG A 62 1.92 13.86 0.07
N ALA A 63 2.49 13.00 -0.78
CA ALA A 63 3.84 12.48 -0.58
C ALA A 63 4.87 13.60 -0.69
N MET A 64 5.86 13.60 0.20
CA MET A 64 6.98 14.54 0.18
C MET A 64 8.30 13.77 0.26
N GLN A 65 9.32 14.23 -0.48
CA GLN A 65 10.66 13.64 -0.42
C GLN A 65 11.74 14.71 -0.59
N ILE A 66 12.93 14.43 -0.05
CA ILE A 66 14.16 15.18 -0.33
C ILE A 66 15.02 14.30 -1.24
N VAL A 67 15.26 14.76 -2.47
CA VAL A 67 16.15 14.08 -3.41
C VAL A 67 17.54 14.68 -3.28
N ARG A 68 18.54 13.86 -2.93
CA ARG A 68 19.95 14.27 -2.99
C ARG A 68 20.51 13.93 -4.37
N PRO A 69 21.36 14.80 -4.97
CA PRO A 69 22.03 14.46 -6.22
C PRO A 69 22.92 13.21 -6.04
N SER A 70 22.97 12.40 -7.10
CA SER A 70 23.83 11.21 -7.20
C SER A 70 25.25 11.58 -7.60
#